data_AF-A0A971AG25-F1
#
_entry.id   AF-A0A971AG25-F1
#
_cell.length_a   1.000
_cell.length_b   1.000
_cell.length_c   1.000
_cell.angle_alpha   90.00
_cell.angle_beta   90.00
_cell.angle_gamma   90.00
#
_symmetry.space_group_name_H-M   'P 1'
#
loop_
_entity.id
_entity.type
_entity.pdbx_description
1 polymer ?
#
loop_
_entity_poly.entity_id
_entity_poly.type
_entity_poly.pdbx_seq_one_letter_code
_entity_poly.pdbx_strand_id
1 'polypeptide(L)'
;MVGIILVFVISVAQKERRYLFFSFGAVAAAVIVAALMVFNVITLDLLSKRGWSYRPDIWAAILESGKDTFWFGNGVMKDFNETEAHRILIESVKLNAYHTHNTLLQLFHDGGVVAVSLFLFAVYYMFKDINARCGKKERFWIYFILIGLVFINLTDSSKFVSSPKESWVMLWFPMVFIAAWLSSKESFQKAEAGQEQVSQTCARRIQKTI
;
A
#
# COMPACT_ATOMS: atom_id res chain seq x y z
N MET A 1 2.86 15.59 -0.51
CA MET A 1 3.39 14.74 0.58
C MET A 1 4.68 14.02 0.16
N VAL A 2 4.67 13.17 -0.89
CA VAL A 2 5.87 12.42 -1.35
C VAL A 2 7.06 13.31 -1.73
N GLY A 3 6.81 14.44 -2.42
CA GLY A 3 7.88 15.38 -2.80
C GLY A 3 8.60 16.04 -1.61
N ILE A 4 7.90 16.27 -0.50
CA ILE A 4 8.48 16.91 0.70
C ILE A 4 9.44 15.93 1.40
N ILE A 5 9.06 14.65 1.45
CA ILE A 5 9.88 13.59 2.05
C ILE A 5 11.15 13.35 1.22
N LEU A 6 11.03 13.34 -0.12
CA LEU A 6 12.20 13.21 -1.00
C LEU A 6 13.17 14.38 -0.86
N VAL A 7 12.66 15.62 -0.81
CA VAL A 7 13.48 16.81 -0.58
C VAL A 7 14.14 16.75 0.81
N PHE A 8 13.44 16.30 1.83
CA PHE A 8 14.00 16.17 3.19
C PHE A 8 15.13 15.12 3.25
N VAL A 9 14.93 13.95 2.64
CA VAL A 9 15.95 12.88 2.57
C VAL A 9 17.18 13.34 1.78
N ILE A 10 16.99 14.01 0.64
CA ILE A 10 18.07 14.58 -0.17
C ILE A 10 18.81 15.69 0.59
N SER A 11 18.10 16.52 1.35
CA SER A 11 18.67 17.61 2.15
C SER A 11 19.51 17.11 3.32
N VAL A 12 19.10 16.03 3.98
CA VAL A 12 19.85 15.38 5.07
C VAL A 12 21.09 14.65 4.53
N ALA A 13 21.04 14.13 3.30
CA ALA A 13 22.16 13.45 2.65
C ALA A 13 23.30 14.41 2.21
N GLN A 14 23.04 15.70 2.01
CA GLN A 14 24.06 16.69 1.60
C GLN A 14 24.67 17.44 2.78
N LYS A 15 25.73 16.85 3.37
CA LYS A 15 26.40 17.28 4.61
C LYS A 15 26.88 18.74 4.61
N GLU A 16 27.25 19.31 3.46
CA GLU A 16 27.79 20.67 3.33
C GLU A 16 26.74 21.79 3.23
N ARG A 17 25.49 21.46 2.84
CA ARG A 17 24.41 22.45 2.63
C ARG A 17 23.31 22.39 3.70
N ARG A 18 23.43 21.51 4.70
CA ARG A 18 22.43 21.30 5.76
C ARG A 18 21.98 22.60 6.45
N TYR A 19 22.88 23.57 6.65
CA TYR A 19 22.57 24.85 7.33
C TYR A 19 21.64 25.76 6.49
N LEU A 20 21.78 25.73 5.15
CA LEU A 20 20.88 26.45 4.23
C LEU A 20 19.50 25.80 4.16
N PHE A 21 19.41 24.47 4.30
CA PHE A 21 18.14 23.77 4.39
C PHE A 21 17.46 23.95 5.75
N PHE A 22 18.21 24.02 6.85
CA PHE A 22 17.66 24.36 8.16
C PHE A 22 17.17 25.80 8.22
N SER A 23 17.88 26.76 7.62
CA SER A 23 17.41 28.15 7.55
C SER A 23 16.19 28.30 6.63
N PHE A 24 16.18 27.63 5.47
CA PHE A 24 15.00 27.59 4.60
C PHE A 24 13.80 26.90 5.26
N GLY A 25 14.03 25.81 5.99
CA GLY A 25 13.01 25.11 6.77
C GLY A 25 12.46 25.96 7.92
N ALA A 26 13.31 26.73 8.60
CA ALA A 26 12.88 27.67 9.64
C ALA A 26 12.04 28.82 9.07
N VAL A 27 12.42 29.36 7.90
CA VAL A 27 11.63 30.38 7.19
C VAL A 27 10.29 29.80 6.71
N ALA A 28 10.28 28.60 6.14
CA ALA A 28 9.05 27.94 5.72
C ALA A 28 8.12 27.64 6.92
N ALA A 29 8.67 27.17 8.04
CA ALA A 29 7.92 26.96 9.27
C ALA A 29 7.36 28.28 9.83
N ALA A 30 8.13 29.37 9.82
CA ALA A 30 7.68 30.68 10.26
C ALA A 30 6.57 31.24 9.34
N VAL A 31 6.66 31.04 8.02
CA VAL A 31 5.61 31.41 7.06
C VAL A 31 4.34 30.58 7.26
N ILE A 32 4.48 29.27 7.52
CA ILE A 32 3.35 28.41 7.87
C ILE A 32 2.70 28.89 9.17
N VAL A 33 3.47 29.13 10.22
CA VAL A 33 2.94 29.64 11.51
C VAL A 33 2.27 31.01 11.34
N ALA A 34 2.85 31.92 10.57
CA ALA A 34 2.25 33.21 10.26
C ALA A 34 0.94 33.06 9.45
N ALA A 35 0.90 32.16 8.48
CA ALA A 35 -0.33 31.83 7.75
C ALA A 35 -1.38 31.22 8.69
N LEU A 36 -0.99 30.30 9.59
CA LEU A 36 -1.88 29.70 10.59
C LEU A 36 -2.44 30.73 11.58
N MET A 37 -1.70 31.80 11.88
CA MET A 37 -2.18 32.90 12.73
C MET A 37 -3.16 33.84 12.00
N VAL A 38 -3.03 33.98 10.67
CA VAL A 38 -3.90 34.83 9.84
C VAL A 38 -5.21 34.12 9.48
N PHE A 39 -5.17 32.80 9.31
CA PHE A 39 -6.38 31.99 9.08
C PHE A 39 -6.98 31.54 10.41
N ASN A 40 -8.15 32.09 10.78
CA ASN A 40 -8.92 31.66 11.96
C ASN A 40 -9.05 30.13 12.08
N VAL A 41 -9.21 29.62 13.30
CA VAL A 41 -9.37 28.18 13.61
C VAL A 41 -10.44 27.50 12.75
N ILE A 42 -11.52 28.22 12.42
CA ILE A 42 -12.61 27.72 11.55
C ILE A 42 -12.14 27.55 10.09
N THR A 43 -11.33 28.46 9.57
CA THR A 43 -10.78 28.36 8.21
C THR A 43 -9.73 27.27 8.14
N LEU A 44 -8.98 27.03 9.23
CA LEU A 44 -8.06 25.92 9.37
C LEU A 44 -8.75 24.57 9.48
N ASP A 45 -9.87 24.50 10.20
CA ASP A 45 -10.72 23.31 10.27
C ASP A 45 -11.33 23.01 8.88
N LEU A 46 -11.81 24.03 8.16
CA LEU A 46 -12.31 23.88 6.79
C LEU A 46 -11.18 23.52 5.79
N LEU A 47 -9.99 24.11 5.92
CA LEU A 47 -8.83 23.81 5.09
C LEU A 47 -8.22 22.44 5.40
N SER A 48 -8.28 21.98 6.65
CA SER A 48 -7.84 20.64 7.03
C SER A 48 -8.87 19.59 6.59
N LYS A 49 -10.17 19.82 6.81
CA LYS A 49 -11.26 18.97 6.31
C LYS A 49 -11.26 18.87 4.77
N ARG A 50 -11.11 19.99 4.05
CA ARG A 50 -10.93 19.97 2.58
C ARG A 50 -9.57 19.40 2.16
N GLY A 51 -8.50 19.74 2.86
CA GLY A 51 -7.13 19.34 2.53
C GLY A 51 -6.91 17.83 2.64
N TRP A 52 -7.65 17.18 3.55
CA TRP A 52 -7.72 15.73 3.69
C TRP A 52 -8.92 15.11 2.97
N SER A 53 -9.69 15.90 2.19
CA SER A 53 -10.88 15.45 1.46
C SER A 53 -11.90 14.69 2.33
N TYR A 54 -12.09 15.12 3.58
CA TYR A 54 -12.97 14.48 4.58
C TYR A 54 -12.68 12.99 4.85
N ARG A 55 -11.48 12.50 4.53
CA ARG A 55 -11.10 11.09 4.74
C ARG A 55 -11.23 10.63 6.20
N PRO A 56 -10.84 11.42 7.22
CA PRO A 56 -11.02 11.00 8.62
C PRO A 56 -12.49 10.75 8.97
N ASP A 57 -13.40 11.61 8.50
CA ASP A 57 -14.83 11.47 8.73
C ASP A 57 -15.40 10.23 8.02
N ILE A 58 -14.99 10.01 6.76
CA ILE A 58 -15.33 8.80 5.99
C ILE A 58 -14.85 7.55 6.74
N TRP A 59 -13.62 7.56 7.26
CA TRP A 59 -13.06 6.40 7.95
C TRP A 59 -13.76 6.12 9.27
N ALA A 60 -14.08 7.16 10.04
CA ALA A 60 -14.86 7.05 11.26
C ALA A 60 -16.23 6.41 10.99
N ALA A 61 -16.95 6.87 9.96
CA ALA A 61 -18.26 6.32 9.60
C ALA A 61 -18.19 4.84 9.18
N ILE A 62 -17.13 4.41 8.50
CA ILE A 62 -16.93 3.00 8.13
C ILE A 62 -16.63 2.14 9.35
N LEU A 63 -15.78 2.63 10.26
CA LEU A 63 -15.47 1.90 11.49
C LEU A 63 -16.69 1.81 12.42
N GLU A 64 -17.52 2.84 12.45
CA GLU A 64 -18.75 2.87 13.23
C GLU A 64 -19.81 1.91 12.67
N SER A 65 -20.09 1.99 11.37
CA SER A 65 -20.99 1.03 10.68
C SER A 65 -20.46 -0.41 10.70
N GLY A 66 -19.14 -0.58 10.72
CA GLY A 66 -18.47 -1.87 10.75
C GLY A 66 -18.67 -2.68 12.03
N LYS A 67 -19.31 -2.12 13.07
CA LYS A 67 -19.62 -2.86 14.31
C LYS A 67 -20.59 -4.03 14.06
N ASP A 68 -21.60 -3.82 13.22
CA ASP A 68 -22.62 -4.83 12.91
C ASP A 68 -22.17 -5.79 11.80
N THR A 69 -21.25 -5.35 10.94
CA THR A 69 -20.70 -6.13 9.81
C THR A 69 -19.24 -6.53 10.02
N PHE A 70 -18.78 -6.61 11.26
CA PHE A 70 -17.36 -6.72 11.59
C PHE A 70 -16.65 -7.92 10.91
N TRP A 71 -17.29 -9.09 10.92
CA TRP A 71 -16.68 -10.33 10.43
C TRP A 71 -16.65 -10.44 8.91
N PHE A 72 -17.77 -10.13 8.26
CA PHE A 72 -17.99 -10.42 6.83
C PHE A 72 -18.27 -9.18 5.97
N GLY A 73 -18.33 -7.99 6.56
CA GLY A 73 -18.58 -6.75 5.85
C GLY A 73 -19.99 -6.65 5.27
N ASN A 74 -20.16 -5.68 4.38
CA ASN A 74 -21.43 -5.33 3.74
C ASN A 74 -21.70 -6.12 2.44
N GLY A 75 -20.72 -6.88 1.97
CA GLY A 75 -20.74 -7.58 0.69
C GLY A 75 -20.16 -6.74 -0.44
N VAL A 76 -19.35 -7.37 -1.27
CA VAL A 76 -18.59 -6.76 -2.39
C VAL A 76 -19.47 -6.12 -3.48
N MET A 77 -20.70 -6.62 -3.64
CA MET A 77 -21.63 -6.16 -4.68
C MET A 77 -22.58 -5.07 -4.17
N LYS A 78 -22.58 -4.79 -2.87
CA LYS A 78 -23.45 -3.77 -2.28
C LYS A 78 -22.91 -2.39 -2.65
N ASP A 79 -23.78 -1.50 -3.13
CA ASP A 79 -23.38 -0.12 -3.40
C ASP A 79 -23.08 0.59 -2.07
N PHE A 80 -22.02 1.40 -2.03
CA PHE A 80 -21.67 2.21 -0.86
C PHE A 80 -22.85 3.08 -0.42
N ASN A 81 -23.65 3.57 -1.37
CA ASN A 81 -24.81 4.43 -1.09
C ASN A 81 -25.92 3.74 -0.31
N GLU A 82 -25.95 2.40 -0.32
CA GLU A 82 -26.95 1.59 0.38
C GLU A 82 -26.43 1.09 1.75
N THR A 83 -25.28 1.61 2.19
CA THR A 83 -24.66 1.19 3.46
C THR A 83 -24.88 2.19 4.58
N GLU A 84 -24.79 1.68 5.80
CA GLU A 84 -24.89 2.47 7.02
C GLU A 84 -23.80 3.55 7.08
N ALA A 85 -22.60 3.27 6.55
CA ALA A 85 -21.52 4.25 6.47
C ALA A 85 -21.94 5.51 5.69
N HIS A 86 -22.63 5.32 4.55
CA HIS A 86 -23.10 6.44 3.74
C HIS A 86 -24.23 7.22 4.43
N ARG A 87 -25.14 6.53 5.14
CA ARG A 87 -26.17 7.17 5.96
C ARG A 87 -25.56 8.06 7.03
N ILE A 88 -24.58 7.55 7.78
CA ILE A 88 -23.84 8.32 8.78
C ILE A 88 -23.21 9.56 8.15
N LEU A 89 -22.56 9.44 6.99
CA LEU A 89 -21.90 10.56 6.31
C LEU A 89 -22.87 11.66 5.86
N ILE A 90 -24.05 11.29 5.36
CA ILE A 90 -25.08 12.26 4.98
C ILE A 90 -25.69 12.93 6.21
N GLU A 91 -26.09 12.17 7.22
CA GLU A 91 -26.87 12.68 8.34
C GLU A 91 -26.01 13.48 9.34
N SER A 92 -24.82 12.98 9.66
CA SER A 92 -23.95 13.57 10.69
C SER A 92 -22.92 14.56 10.12
N VAL A 93 -22.37 14.27 8.94
CA VAL A 93 -21.26 15.07 8.35
C VAL A 93 -21.75 15.97 7.21
N LYS A 94 -22.99 15.77 6.73
CA LYS A 94 -23.55 16.44 5.53
C LYS A 94 -22.64 16.28 4.30
N LEU A 95 -21.99 15.12 4.20
CA LEU A 95 -21.04 14.80 3.15
C LEU A 95 -21.58 13.67 2.28
N ASN A 96 -21.66 13.93 0.98
CA ASN A 96 -22.02 12.90 0.01
C ASN A 96 -20.74 12.26 -0.57
N ALA A 97 -20.21 11.28 0.15
CA ALA A 97 -19.03 10.50 -0.26
C ALA A 97 -19.43 9.11 -0.75
N TYR A 98 -18.73 8.63 -1.78
CA TYR A 98 -19.08 7.41 -2.51
C TYR A 98 -18.04 6.29 -2.35
N HIS A 99 -16.98 6.53 -1.60
CA HIS A 99 -15.88 5.57 -1.41
C HIS A 99 -14.93 5.96 -0.29
N THR A 100 -14.18 4.96 0.18
CA THR A 100 -13.37 5.00 1.40
C THR A 100 -12.00 5.68 1.25
N HIS A 101 -11.51 5.88 0.03
CA HIS A 101 -10.16 6.41 -0.26
C HIS A 101 -9.01 5.66 0.43
N ASN A 102 -9.24 4.41 0.86
CA ASN A 102 -8.26 3.56 1.51
C ASN A 102 -8.61 2.10 1.20
N THR A 103 -7.75 1.42 0.47
CA THR A 103 -8.01 0.04 0.01
C THR A 103 -8.22 -0.96 1.14
N LEU A 104 -7.47 -0.87 2.24
CA LEU A 104 -7.65 -1.78 3.37
C LEU A 104 -8.99 -1.54 4.07
N LEU A 105 -9.40 -0.28 4.16
CA LEU A 105 -10.67 0.07 4.76
C LEU A 105 -11.85 -0.31 3.85
N GLN A 106 -11.68 -0.21 2.52
CA GLN A 106 -12.63 -0.78 1.56
C GLN A 106 -12.77 -2.28 1.74
N LEU A 107 -11.65 -2.99 1.92
CA LEU A 107 -11.64 -4.44 2.11
C LEU A 107 -12.36 -4.86 3.41
N PHE A 108 -12.15 -4.10 4.48
CA PHE A 108 -12.89 -4.26 5.72
C PHE A 108 -14.39 -3.95 5.54
N HIS A 109 -14.71 -2.86 4.86
CA HIS A 109 -16.10 -2.47 4.60
C HIS A 109 -16.86 -3.56 3.79
N ASP A 110 -16.22 -4.11 2.76
CA ASP A 110 -16.85 -5.05 1.83
C ASP A 110 -16.87 -6.49 2.35
N GLY A 111 -15.81 -6.92 3.04
CA GLY A 111 -15.59 -8.32 3.43
C GLY A 111 -15.20 -8.54 4.89
N GLY A 112 -15.20 -7.49 5.71
CA GLY A 112 -14.92 -7.55 7.14
C GLY A 112 -13.48 -7.91 7.46
N VAL A 113 -13.27 -8.32 8.71
CA VAL A 113 -11.97 -8.79 9.19
C VAL A 113 -11.49 -10.00 8.40
N VAL A 114 -12.40 -10.89 7.97
CA VAL A 114 -12.02 -12.10 7.22
C VAL A 114 -11.28 -11.73 5.94
N ALA A 115 -11.82 -10.79 5.16
CA ALA A 115 -11.19 -10.36 3.91
C ALA A 115 -9.84 -9.68 4.16
N VAL A 116 -9.75 -8.82 5.18
CA VAL A 116 -8.49 -8.17 5.58
C VAL A 116 -7.45 -9.19 6.00
N SER A 117 -7.81 -10.18 6.82
CA SER A 117 -6.91 -11.24 7.27
C SER A 117 -6.39 -12.06 6.08
N LEU A 118 -7.26 -12.45 5.14
CA LEU A 118 -6.84 -13.19 3.95
C LEU A 118 -5.85 -12.39 3.10
N PHE A 119 -6.11 -11.10 2.91
CA PHE A 119 -5.18 -10.21 2.20
C PHE A 119 -3.84 -10.10 2.92
N LEU A 120 -3.83 -9.90 4.23
CA LEU A 120 -2.59 -9.85 5.03
C LEU A 120 -1.83 -11.17 5.00
N PHE A 121 -2.52 -12.30 5.01
CA PHE A 121 -1.90 -13.62 4.83
C PHE A 121 -1.24 -13.74 3.46
N ALA A 122 -1.92 -13.37 2.38
CA ALA A 122 -1.36 -13.40 1.03
C ALA A 122 -0.10 -12.53 0.93
N VAL A 123 -0.14 -11.31 1.48
CA VAL A 123 0.99 -10.41 1.55
C VAL A 123 2.14 -11.03 2.36
N TYR A 124 1.85 -11.62 3.52
CA TYR A 124 2.84 -12.30 4.36
C TYR A 124 3.55 -13.44 3.61
N TYR A 125 2.80 -14.33 2.95
CA TYR A 125 3.39 -15.42 2.17
C TYR A 125 4.26 -14.92 1.02
N MET A 126 3.83 -13.85 0.34
CA MET A 126 4.63 -13.19 -0.70
C MET A 126 5.96 -12.67 -0.13
N PHE A 127 5.95 -11.97 1.02
CA PHE A 127 7.17 -11.51 1.68
C PHE A 127 8.07 -12.66 2.13
N LYS A 128 7.48 -13.75 2.64
CA LYS A 128 8.24 -14.94 3.02
C LYS A 128 8.96 -15.54 1.80
N ASP A 129 8.27 -15.66 0.67
CA ASP A 129 8.86 -16.22 -0.56
C ASP A 129 9.93 -15.31 -1.16
N ILE A 130 9.73 -13.99 -1.17
CA ILE A 130 10.76 -13.02 -1.58
C ILE A 130 12.00 -13.15 -0.69
N ASN A 131 11.82 -13.28 0.63
CA ASN A 131 12.93 -13.44 1.57
C ASN A 131 13.64 -14.79 1.47
N ALA A 132 12.97 -15.84 1.01
CA ALA A 132 13.60 -17.14 0.81
C ALA A 132 14.39 -17.19 -0.50
N ARG A 133 13.91 -16.53 -1.56
CA ARG A 133 14.34 -16.79 -2.95
C ARG A 133 15.13 -15.66 -3.61
N CYS A 134 15.09 -14.45 -3.07
CA CYS A 134 15.75 -13.29 -3.69
C CYS A 134 17.07 -12.93 -3.01
N GLY A 135 18.02 -12.40 -3.77
CA GLY A 135 19.24 -11.79 -3.24
C GLY A 135 18.99 -10.40 -2.64
N LYS A 136 19.95 -9.86 -1.86
CA LYS A 136 19.79 -8.57 -1.15
C LYS A 136 19.40 -7.40 -2.07
N LYS A 137 20.02 -7.29 -3.24
CA LYS A 137 19.73 -6.22 -4.22
C LYS A 137 18.32 -6.33 -4.81
N GLU A 138 17.88 -7.54 -5.12
CA GLU A 138 16.55 -7.81 -5.66
C GLU A 138 15.46 -7.48 -4.64
N ARG A 139 15.65 -7.91 -3.38
CA ARG A 139 14.72 -7.59 -2.28
C ARG A 139 14.52 -6.10 -2.11
N PHE A 140 15.59 -5.31 -2.19
CA PHE A 140 15.51 -3.85 -2.07
C PHE A 140 14.56 -3.26 -3.10
N TRP A 141 14.72 -3.61 -4.38
CA TRP A 141 13.86 -3.09 -5.45
C TRP A 141 12.42 -3.58 -5.34
N ILE A 142 12.22 -4.85 -4.99
CA ILE A 142 10.88 -5.41 -4.80
C ILE A 142 10.17 -4.69 -3.63
N TYR A 143 10.84 -4.47 -2.50
CA TYR A 143 10.27 -3.75 -1.37
C TYR A 143 10.01 -2.29 -1.69
N PHE A 144 10.89 -1.63 -2.45
CA PHE A 144 10.68 -0.26 -2.90
C PHE A 144 9.40 -0.14 -3.74
N ILE A 145 9.18 -1.06 -4.69
CA ILE A 145 7.97 -1.11 -5.51
C ILE A 145 6.73 -1.40 -4.67
N LEU A 146 6.78 -2.41 -3.79
CA LEU A 146 5.65 -2.79 -2.92
C LEU A 146 5.26 -1.67 -1.95
N ILE A 147 6.24 -0.98 -1.36
CA ILE A 147 5.98 0.18 -0.50
C ILE A 147 5.34 1.31 -1.32
N GLY A 148 5.90 1.63 -2.50
CA GLY A 148 5.30 2.63 -3.40
C GLY A 148 3.83 2.32 -3.74
N LEU A 149 3.53 1.06 -4.02
CA LEU A 149 2.18 0.57 -4.28
C LEU A 149 1.23 0.72 -3.09
N VAL A 150 1.68 0.36 -1.90
CA VAL A 150 0.91 0.52 -0.66
C VAL A 150 0.59 2.01 -0.43
N PHE A 151 1.56 2.90 -0.60
CA PHE A 151 1.35 4.33 -0.43
C PHE A 151 0.34 4.91 -1.44
N ILE A 152 0.41 4.49 -2.71
CA ILE A 152 -0.56 4.94 -3.72
C ILE A 152 -1.97 4.46 -3.38
N ASN A 153 -2.13 3.18 -3.03
CA ASN A 153 -3.44 2.58 -2.72
C ASN A 153 -4.05 3.09 -1.40
N LEU A 154 -3.22 3.48 -0.42
CA LEU A 154 -3.68 4.13 0.81
C LEU A 154 -4.19 5.55 0.58
N THR A 155 -3.80 6.20 -0.52
CA THR A 155 -4.12 7.62 -0.76
C THR A 155 -5.12 7.86 -1.89
N ASP A 156 -5.41 6.89 -2.76
CA ASP A 156 -6.36 7.13 -3.85
C ASP A 156 -6.96 5.84 -4.44
N SER A 157 -7.77 5.10 -3.67
CA SER A 157 -8.49 3.92 -4.19
C SER A 157 -9.89 3.78 -3.62
N SER A 158 -10.85 3.38 -4.48
CA SER A 158 -12.28 3.42 -4.20
C SER A 158 -13.05 2.11 -4.37
N LYS A 159 -12.52 1.07 -5.05
CA LYS A 159 -13.17 -0.26 -5.19
C LYS A 159 -12.11 -1.36 -5.35
N PHE A 160 -12.21 -2.45 -4.58
CA PHE A 160 -11.18 -3.50 -4.51
C PHE A 160 -11.46 -4.74 -5.37
N VAL A 161 -12.71 -5.19 -5.49
CA VAL A 161 -13.05 -6.48 -6.14
C VAL A 161 -14.00 -6.32 -7.32
N SER A 162 -14.97 -5.41 -7.24
CA SER A 162 -16.15 -5.41 -8.14
C SER A 162 -15.98 -4.61 -9.43
N SER A 163 -14.86 -3.93 -9.66
CA SER A 163 -14.61 -3.25 -10.94
C SER A 163 -13.11 -3.13 -11.22
N PRO A 164 -12.63 -3.41 -12.44
CA PRO A 164 -11.26 -3.14 -12.87
C PRO A 164 -11.06 -1.63 -13.04
N LYS A 165 -11.08 -0.90 -11.92
CA LYS A 165 -10.64 0.49 -11.85
C LYS A 165 -9.11 0.51 -11.80
N GLU A 166 -8.50 1.64 -12.11
CA GLU A 166 -7.05 1.82 -12.21
C GLU A 166 -6.27 1.27 -11.00
N SER A 167 -6.81 1.42 -9.78
CA SER A 167 -6.22 0.88 -8.55
C SER A 167 -6.16 -0.65 -8.50
N TRP A 168 -7.09 -1.36 -9.13
CA TRP A 168 -7.08 -2.82 -9.23
C TRP A 168 -5.87 -3.30 -10.05
N VAL A 169 -5.68 -2.72 -11.24
CA VAL A 169 -4.55 -3.07 -12.11
C VAL A 169 -3.23 -2.70 -11.44
N MET A 170 -3.15 -1.50 -10.84
CA MET A 170 -1.95 -1.05 -10.14
C MET A 170 -1.55 -2.01 -9.02
N LEU A 171 -2.49 -2.55 -8.24
CA LEU A 171 -2.17 -3.46 -7.16
C LEU A 171 -1.85 -4.89 -7.64
N TRP A 172 -2.71 -5.46 -8.49
CA TRP A 172 -2.60 -6.87 -8.86
C TRP A 172 -1.49 -7.12 -9.88
N PHE A 173 -1.23 -6.19 -10.80
CA PHE A 173 -0.25 -6.39 -11.85
C PHE A 173 1.18 -6.63 -11.32
N PRO A 174 1.71 -5.81 -10.39
CA PRO A 174 3.03 -6.04 -9.81
C PRO A 174 3.08 -7.31 -8.96
N MET A 175 2.01 -7.63 -8.23
CA MET A 175 1.96 -8.86 -7.42
C MET A 175 1.99 -10.12 -8.30
N VAL A 176 1.20 -10.16 -9.36
CA VAL A 176 1.19 -11.26 -10.33
C VAL A 176 2.56 -11.38 -11.01
N PHE A 177 3.16 -10.25 -11.39
CA PHE A 177 4.48 -10.26 -12.02
C PHE A 177 5.57 -10.80 -11.09
N ILE A 178 5.58 -10.38 -9.81
CA ILE A 178 6.51 -10.89 -8.80
C ILE A 178 6.27 -12.39 -8.59
N ALA A 179 5.02 -12.83 -8.45
CA ALA A 179 4.68 -14.24 -8.26
C ALA A 179 5.11 -15.11 -9.46
N ALA A 180 4.87 -14.64 -10.68
CA ALA A 180 5.29 -15.32 -11.91
C ALA A 180 6.82 -15.40 -12.00
N TRP A 181 7.52 -14.32 -11.65
CA TRP A 181 8.99 -14.28 -11.65
C TRP A 181 9.61 -15.18 -10.58
N LEU A 182 9.00 -15.26 -9.39
CA LEU A 182 9.44 -16.20 -8.34
C LEU A 182 9.21 -17.66 -8.76
N SER A 183 8.11 -17.93 -9.46
CA SER A 183 7.78 -19.26 -9.99
C SER A 183 8.74 -19.70 -11.08
N SER A 184 9.14 -18.78 -11.97
CA SER A 184 10.13 -19.09 -13.01
C SER A 184 11.53 -19.32 -12.44
N LYS A 185 11.95 -18.56 -11.41
CA LYS A 185 13.22 -18.84 -10.71
C LYS A 185 13.28 -20.26 -10.14
N GLU A 186 12.19 -20.75 -9.57
CA GLU A 186 12.13 -22.10 -9.02
C GLU A 186 12.30 -23.17 -10.11
N SER A 187 11.68 -23.00 -11.27
CA SER A 187 11.83 -23.96 -12.37
C SER A 187 13.25 -23.98 -12.93
N PHE A 188 13.92 -22.82 -13.04
CA PHE A 188 15.32 -22.74 -13.46
C PHE A 188 16.27 -23.41 -12.46
N GLN A 189 16.12 -23.15 -11.17
CA GLN A 189 16.96 -23.76 -10.13
C GLN A 189 16.82 -25.29 -10.09
N LYS A 190 15.59 -25.81 -10.25
CA LYS A 190 15.34 -27.25 -10.32
C LYS A 190 15.97 -27.88 -11.57
N ALA A 191 15.90 -27.20 -12.72
CA ALA A 191 16.50 -27.67 -13.96
C ALA A 191 18.03 -27.75 -13.86
N GLU A 192 18.66 -26.71 -13.30
CA GLU A 192 20.12 -26.63 -13.11
C GLU A 192 20.63 -27.72 -12.14
N ALA A 193 19.97 -27.88 -10.99
CA ALA A 193 20.30 -28.94 -10.03
C ALA A 193 20.14 -30.35 -10.62
N GLY A 194 19.11 -30.56 -11.45
CA GLY A 194 18.91 -31.82 -12.18
C GLY A 194 20.04 -32.11 -13.17
N GLN A 195 20.49 -31.10 -13.91
CA GLN A 195 21.64 -31.24 -14.83
C GLN A 195 22.94 -31.54 -14.10
N GLU A 196 23.20 -30.85 -12.99
CA GLU A 196 24.40 -31.10 -12.17
C GLU A 196 24.43 -32.53 -11.61
N GLN A 197 23.29 -33.02 -11.11
CA GLN A 197 23.17 -34.39 -10.59
C GLN A 197 23.40 -35.45 -11.69
N VAL A 198 22.88 -35.23 -12.91
CA VAL A 198 23.12 -36.12 -14.05
C VAL A 198 24.61 -36.12 -14.44
N SER A 199 25.24 -34.94 -14.50
CA SER A 199 26.67 -34.81 -14.81
C SER A 199 27.55 -35.54 -13.80
N GLN A 200 27.31 -35.34 -12.49
CA GLN A 200 28.04 -36.03 -11.42
C GLN A 200 27.85 -37.56 -11.46
N THR A 201 26.65 -38.01 -11.82
CA THR A 201 26.36 -39.46 -11.94
C THR A 201 27.13 -40.07 -13.12
N CYS A 202 27.18 -39.37 -14.25
CA CYS A 202 27.93 -39.81 -15.43
C CYS A 202 29.46 -39.87 -15.15
N ALA A 203 30.00 -38.84 -14.50
CA ALA A 203 31.41 -38.78 -14.10
C ALA A 203 31.81 -39.94 -13.16
N ARG A 204 30.98 -40.25 -12.16
CA ARG A 204 31.21 -41.40 -11.26
C ARG A 204 31.17 -42.75 -11.99
N ARG A 205 30.33 -42.89 -13.02
CA ARG A 205 30.22 -44.13 -13.80
C ARG A 205 31.47 -44.37 -14.64
N ILE A 206 32.01 -43.32 -15.26
CA ILE A 206 33.26 -43.38 -16.02
C ILE A 206 34.43 -43.80 -15.10
N GLN A 207 34.55 -43.19 -13.91
CA GLN A 207 35.61 -43.55 -12.94
C GLN A 207 35.54 -44.99 -12.43
N LYS A 208 34.37 -45.64 -12.44
CA LYS A 208 34.23 -47.04 -12.02
C LYS A 208 34.53 -48.07 -13.11
N THR A 209 34.73 -47.63 -14.35
CA THR A 209 34.93 -48.51 -15.51
C THR A 209 36.40 -48.58 -15.97
N ILE A 210 37.27 -47.77 -15.35
CA ILE A 210 38.73 -47.76 -15.50
C ILE A 210 39.32 -48.49 -14.29
#